data_AF-A0A6V7KI82-F1
#
_entry.id   AF-A0A6V7KI82-F1
#
_cell.length_a   1.000
_cell.length_b   1.000
_cell.length_c   1.000
_cell.angle_alpha   90.00
_cell.angle_beta   90.00
_cell.angle_gamma   90.00
#
_symmetry.space_group_name_H-M   'P 1'
#
loop_
_entity.id
_entity.type
_entity.pdbx_description
1 polymer ?
#
loop_
_entity_poly.entity_id
_entity_poly.type
_entity_poly.pdbx_seq_one_letter_code
_entity_poly.pdbx_strand_id
1 'polypeptide(L)'
;EQIYDEFFSQGDLEKSMGTAPIEMMDREKASIPDLQVQFITNLVLPLFTNLAKLFPVANCLVDSIKRNREIWHASIPIFHKYSEQGIKGMDILLEPNTEEEILTAYRLQCSPN
;
A
#
# COMPACT_ATOMS: atom_id res chain seq x y z
N GLU A 1 -3.63 7.17 -4.24
CA GLU A 1 -4.20 6.98 -5.58
C GLU A 1 -3.28 7.50 -6.68
N GLN A 2 -3.07 8.81 -6.77
CA GLN A 2 -2.30 9.50 -7.82
C GLN A 2 -0.98 8.86 -8.29
N ILE A 3 -0.15 8.31 -7.38
CA ILE A 3 1.13 7.68 -7.74
C ILE A 3 0.94 6.42 -8.60
N TYR A 4 -0.03 5.58 -8.27
CA TYR A 4 -0.28 4.36 -9.05
C TYR A 4 -0.96 4.69 -10.38
N ASP A 5 -1.77 5.75 -10.45
CA ASP A 5 -2.32 6.23 -11.73
C ASP A 5 -1.19 6.66 -12.69
N GLU A 6 -0.17 7.35 -12.17
CA GLU A 6 1.03 7.71 -12.92
C GLU A 6 1.83 6.47 -13.36
N PHE A 7 2.13 5.56 -12.42
CA PHE A 7 2.87 4.32 -12.73
C PHE A 7 2.16 3.45 -13.75
N PHE A 8 0.84 3.31 -13.66
CA PHE A 8 0.08 2.51 -14.60
C PHE A 8 -0.04 3.20 -15.96
N SER A 9 -0.15 4.53 -16.00
CA SER A 9 -0.11 5.27 -17.26
C SER A 9 1.24 5.09 -17.96
N GLN A 10 2.35 5.10 -17.22
CA GLN A 10 3.67 4.80 -17.76
C GLN A 10 3.78 3.35 -18.24
N GLY A 11 3.30 2.39 -17.44
CA GLY A 11 3.35 0.98 -17.81
C GLY A 11 2.53 0.65 -19.06
N ASP A 12 1.39 1.30 -19.24
CA ASP A 12 0.57 1.17 -20.45
C ASP A 12 1.30 1.73 -21.68
N LEU A 13 2.02 2.85 -21.52
CA LEU A 13 2.86 3.41 -22.57
C LEU A 13 4.00 2.44 -22.93
N GLU A 14 4.68 1.87 -21.95
CA GLU A 14 5.75 0.87 -22.16
C GLU A 14 5.22 -0.35 -22.92
N LYS A 15 4.06 -0.89 -22.52
CA LYS A 15 3.38 -1.99 -23.23
C LYS A 15 3.07 -1.61 -24.68
N SER A 16 2.57 -0.41 -24.93
CA SER A 16 2.26 0.07 -26.29
C SER A 16 3.50 0.19 -27.18
N MET A 17 4.67 0.41 -26.58
CA MET A 17 5.97 0.47 -27.25
C MET A 17 6.63 -0.91 -27.38
N GLY A 18 5.98 -1.99 -26.95
CA GLY A 18 6.52 -3.35 -26.98
C GLY A 18 7.53 -3.65 -25.88
N THR A 19 7.59 -2.82 -24.84
CA THR A 19 8.45 -3.04 -23.66
C THR A 19 7.61 -3.56 -22.50
N ALA A 20 8.10 -4.58 -21.80
CA ALA A 20 7.43 -5.08 -20.62
C ALA A 20 7.68 -4.13 -19.43
N PRO A 21 6.63 -3.58 -18.80
CA PRO A 21 6.81 -2.72 -17.64
C PRO A 21 7.27 -3.52 -16.42
N ILE A 22 7.92 -2.83 -15.50
CA ILE A 22 8.22 -3.39 -14.19
C ILE A 22 6.93 -3.64 -13.41
N GLU A 23 6.95 -4.59 -12.47
CA GLU A 23 5.74 -5.08 -11.79
C GLU A 23 4.91 -3.98 -11.13
N MET A 24 5.55 -2.99 -10.49
CA MET A 24 4.86 -1.86 -9.86
C MET A 24 4.17 -0.91 -10.85
N MET A 25 4.53 -0.96 -12.13
CA MET A 25 3.91 -0.19 -13.23
C MET A 25 2.92 -1.04 -14.04
N ASP A 26 2.88 -2.36 -13.82
CA ASP A 26 1.95 -3.26 -14.50
C ASP A 26 0.65 -3.38 -13.70
N ARG A 27 -0.40 -2.63 -14.09
CA ARG A 27 -1.72 -2.64 -13.43
C ARG A 27 -2.38 -4.02 -13.33
N GLU A 28 -1.94 -4.99 -14.14
CA GLU A 28 -2.46 -6.37 -14.13
C GLU A 28 -1.75 -7.27 -13.12
N LYS A 29 -0.56 -6.87 -12.64
CA LYS A 29 0.28 -7.66 -11.73
C LYS A 29 0.54 -6.99 -10.38
N ALA A 30 0.50 -5.66 -10.33
CA ALA A 30 0.80 -4.90 -9.13
C ALA A 30 -0.16 -5.25 -7.98
N SER A 31 0.38 -5.73 -6.86
CA SER A 31 -0.34 -5.76 -5.58
C SER A 31 -0.07 -4.47 -4.81
N ILE A 32 -1.04 -3.56 -4.83
CA ILE A 32 -0.92 -2.24 -4.17
C ILE A 32 -0.58 -2.36 -2.68
N PRO A 33 -1.25 -3.22 -1.88
CA PRO A 33 -0.92 -3.39 -0.46
C PRO A 33 0.50 -3.86 -0.23
N ASP A 34 0.95 -4.88 -0.96
CA ASP A 34 2.30 -5.43 -0.80
C ASP A 34 3.37 -4.39 -1.16
N LEU A 35 3.16 -3.67 -2.27
CA LEU A 35 4.05 -2.59 -2.71
C LEU A 35 4.11 -1.46 -1.67
N GLN A 36 2.99 -1.08 -1.05
CA GLN A 36 2.97 -0.07 0.02
C GLN A 36 3.68 -0.56 1.29
N VAL A 37 3.45 -1.81 1.71
CA VAL A 37 4.14 -2.40 2.87
C VAL A 37 5.66 -2.44 2.63
N GLN A 38 6.09 -2.85 1.44
CA GLN A 38 7.52 -2.88 1.07
C GLN A 38 8.12 -1.49 1.02
N PHE A 39 7.45 -0.52 0.40
CA PHE A 39 7.91 0.87 0.34
C PHE A 39 8.07 1.48 1.74
N ILE A 40 7.07 1.29 2.61
CA ILE A 40 7.13 1.80 3.98
C ILE A 40 8.25 1.12 4.76
N THR A 41 8.39 -0.21 4.65
CA THR A 41 9.38 -0.98 5.41
C THR A 41 10.81 -0.68 4.99
N ASN A 42 11.07 -0.61 3.69
CA ASN A 42 12.41 -0.57 3.15
C ASN A 42 12.94 0.85 2.95
N LEU A 43 12.05 1.84 2.79
CA LEU A 43 12.45 3.22 2.49
C LEU A 43 11.96 4.20 3.56
N VAL A 44 10.65 4.28 3.79
CA VAL A 44 10.07 5.34 4.65
C VAL A 44 10.48 5.15 6.11
N LEU A 45 10.33 3.94 6.65
CA LEU A 45 10.59 3.68 8.07
C LEU A 45 12.07 3.90 8.43
N PRO A 46 13.07 3.41 7.68
CA PRO A 46 14.48 3.71 7.96
C PRO A 46 14.79 5.21 7.89
N LEU A 47 14.21 5.92 6.90
CA LEU A 47 14.40 7.36 6.73
C LEU A 47 13.92 8.13 7.97
N PHE A 48 12.67 7.92 8.38
CA PHE A 48 12.10 8.63 9.53
C PHE A 48 12.68 8.15 10.87
N THR A 49 13.10 6.89 10.97
CA THR A 49 13.82 6.39 12.15
C THR A 49 15.16 7.12 12.31
N ASN A 50 15.91 7.33 11.22
CA ASN A 50 17.15 8.09 11.28
C ASN A 50 16.90 9.57 11.59
N LEU A 51 15.84 10.16 11.05
CA LEU A 51 15.42 11.51 11.40
C LEU A 51 15.11 11.63 12.90
N ALA A 52 14.39 10.67 13.47
CA ALA A 52 14.02 10.66 14.89
C ALA A 52 15.21 10.48 15.84
N LYS A 53 16.31 9.84 15.39
CA LYS A 53 17.58 9.81 16.14
C LYS A 53 18.21 11.19 16.30
N LEU A 54 18.02 12.07 15.32
CA LEU A 54 18.54 13.44 15.35
C LEU A 54 17.58 14.39 16.07
N PHE A 55 16.27 14.19 15.87
CA PHE A 55 15.22 15.02 16.41
C PHE A 55 14.19 14.14 17.12
N PRO A 56 14.31 13.91 18.45
CA PRO A 56 13.42 13.02 19.19
C PRO A 56 11.93 13.37 19.10
N VAL A 57 11.60 14.64 18.81
CA VAL A 57 10.22 15.08 18.55
C VAL A 57 9.58 14.37 17.35
N ALA A 58 10.39 13.85 16.41
CA ALA A 58 9.91 13.12 15.24
C ALA A 58 9.53 11.66 15.53
N ASN A 59 9.69 11.15 16.77
CA ASN A 59 9.28 9.79 17.11
C ASN A 59 7.79 9.53 16.86
N CYS A 60 6.94 10.55 17.07
CA CYS A 60 5.51 10.43 16.76
C CYS A 60 5.24 10.14 15.27
N LEU A 61 6.11 10.59 14.37
CA LEU A 61 6.03 10.29 12.94
C LEU A 61 6.37 8.82 12.69
N VAL A 62 7.41 8.30 13.35
CA VAL A 62 7.81 6.88 13.26
C VAL A 62 6.67 5.97 13.70
N ASP A 63 6.01 6.29 14.83
CA ASP A 63 4.87 5.52 15.33
C ASP A 63 3.68 5.56 14.37
N SER A 64 3.41 6.73 13.78
CA SER A 64 2.36 6.88 12.77
C SER A 64 2.68 6.08 11.49
N ILE A 65 3.93 6.09 11.03
CA ILE A 65 4.38 5.32 9.86
C ILE A 65 4.27 3.82 10.11
N LYS A 66 4.65 3.34 11.31
CA LYS A 66 4.47 1.94 11.70
C LYS A 66 2.99 1.55 11.67
N ARG A 67 2.12 2.37 12.26
CA ARG A 67 0.66 2.13 12.21
C ARG A 67 0.15 2.06 10.77
N ASN A 68 0.56 2.99 9.92
CA ASN A 68 0.15 3.00 8.51
C ASN A 68 0.60 1.72 7.78
N ARG A 69 1.81 1.23 8.06
CA ARG A 69 2.30 -0.05 7.53
C ARG A 69 1.39 -1.21 7.94
N GLU A 70 1.01 -1.29 9.22
CA GLU A 70 0.14 -2.36 9.70
C GLU A 70 -1.26 -2.31 9.09
N ILE A 71 -1.80 -1.10 8.85
CA ILE A 71 -3.08 -0.93 8.15
C ILE A 71 -2.98 -1.46 6.71
N TRP A 72 -1.89 -1.12 5.99
CA TRP A 72 -1.65 -1.67 4.64
C TRP A 72 -1.48 -3.19 4.67
N HIS A 73 -0.79 -3.74 5.66
CA HIS A 73 -0.67 -5.19 5.83
C HIS A 73 -2.03 -5.85 6.08
N ALA A 74 -2.87 -5.26 6.94
CA ALA A 74 -4.24 -5.72 7.18
C ALA A 74 -5.12 -5.65 5.93
N SER A 75 -4.81 -4.78 4.96
CA SER A 75 -5.56 -4.65 3.71
C SER A 75 -5.32 -5.78 2.70
N ILE A 76 -4.19 -6.50 2.78
CA ILE A 76 -3.82 -7.58 1.85
C ILE A 76 -4.97 -8.59 1.63
N PRO A 77 -5.56 -9.22 2.67
CA PRO A 77 -6.65 -10.16 2.47
C PRO A 77 -7.94 -9.53 1.91
N ILE A 78 -8.19 -8.26 2.18
CA ILE A 78 -9.36 -7.53 1.65
C ILE A 78 -9.17 -7.29 0.14
N PHE A 79 -7.98 -6.85 -0.27
CA PHE A 79 -7.65 -6.70 -1.68
C PHE A 79 -7.75 -8.02 -2.45
N HIS A 80 -7.29 -9.12 -1.84
CA HIS A 80 -7.44 -10.46 -2.42
C HIS A 80 -8.92 -10.84 -2.61
N LYS A 81 -9.76 -10.64 -1.57
CA LYS A 81 -11.20 -10.87 -1.62
C LYS A 81 -11.88 -10.10 -2.75
N TYR A 82 -11.56 -8.82 -2.94
CA TYR A 82 -12.15 -8.03 -4.03
C TYR A 82 -11.61 -8.40 -5.41
N SER A 83 -10.33 -8.78 -5.50
CA SER A 83 -9.73 -9.29 -6.75
C SER A 83 -10.40 -10.58 -7.23
N GLU A 84 -10.80 -11.47 -6.31
CA GLU A 84 -11.58 -12.67 -6.64
C GLU A 84 -13.00 -12.35 -7.17
N GLN A 85 -13.56 -11.22 -6.75
CA GLN A 85 -14.86 -10.71 -7.22
C GLN A 85 -14.75 -9.93 -8.55
N GLY A 86 -13.54 -9.78 -9.08
CA GLY A 86 -13.27 -9.12 -10.36
C GLY A 86 -12.94 -7.63 -10.26
N ILE A 87 -12.95 -7.04 -9.06
CA ILE A 87 -12.54 -5.64 -8.83
C ILE A 87 -11.03 -5.63 -8.60
N LYS A 88 -10.26 -4.85 -9.38
CA LYS A 88 -8.80 -4.94 -9.38
C LYS A 88 -8.13 -3.60 -9.12
N GLY A 89 -6.89 -3.68 -8.65
CA GLY A 89 -6.00 -2.51 -8.54
C GLY A 89 -6.62 -1.38 -7.75
N MET A 90 -6.72 -0.20 -8.37
CA MET A 90 -7.21 1.02 -7.74
C MET A 90 -8.70 1.03 -7.49
N ASP A 91 -9.49 0.28 -8.26
CA ASP A 91 -10.95 0.28 -8.13
C ASP A 91 -11.36 -0.23 -6.73
N ILE A 92 -10.56 -1.11 -6.13
CA ILE A 92 -10.75 -1.62 -4.77
C ILE A 92 -10.70 -0.49 -3.73
N LEU A 93 -9.86 0.53 -3.94
CA LEU A 93 -9.78 1.68 -3.04
C LEU A 93 -11.01 2.59 -3.12
N LEU A 94 -11.74 2.56 -4.23
CA LEU A 94 -12.93 3.36 -4.47
C LEU A 94 -14.21 2.67 -3.95
N GLU A 95 -14.12 1.39 -3.58
CA GLU A 95 -15.25 0.65 -3.04
C GLU A 95 -15.67 1.22 -1.67
N PRO A 96 -16.96 1.58 -1.47
CA PRO A 96 -17.42 2.36 -0.31
C PRO A 96 -17.10 1.77 1.06
N ASN A 97 -17.01 0.44 1.15
CA ASN A 97 -16.84 -0.27 2.42
C ASN A 97 -15.38 -0.69 2.67
N THR A 98 -14.48 -0.54 1.68
CA THR A 98 -13.12 -1.06 1.77
C THR A 98 -12.35 -0.49 2.95
N GLU A 99 -12.42 0.82 3.16
CA GLU A 99 -11.73 1.47 4.28
C GLU A 99 -12.22 0.94 5.64
N GLU A 100 -13.54 0.82 5.82
CA GLU A 100 -14.12 0.32 7.06
C GLU A 100 -13.77 -1.15 7.31
N GLU A 101 -13.79 -1.99 6.27
CA GLU A 101 -13.37 -3.39 6.34
C GLU A 101 -11.90 -3.52 6.77
N ILE A 102 -10.99 -2.75 6.16
CA ILE A 102 -9.56 -2.75 6.48
C ILE A 102 -9.33 -2.30 7.92
N LEU A 103 -9.95 -1.19 8.33
CA LEU A 103 -9.79 -0.67 9.70
C LEU A 103 -10.35 -1.64 10.74
N THR A 104 -11.43 -2.35 10.41
CA THR A 104 -11.99 -3.39 11.29
C THR A 104 -11.06 -4.59 11.40
N ALA A 105 -10.52 -5.07 10.28
CA ALA A 105 -9.53 -6.15 10.28
C ALA A 105 -8.28 -5.77 11.09
N TYR A 106 -7.78 -4.54 10.92
CA TYR A 106 -6.65 -4.02 11.70
C TYR A 106 -6.94 -3.97 13.20
N ARG A 107 -8.13 -3.49 13.61
CA ARG A 107 -8.53 -3.46 15.04
C ARG A 107 -8.60 -4.86 15.65
N LEU A 108 -9.11 -5.84 14.92
CA LEU A 108 -9.18 -7.23 15.36
C LEU A 108 -7.79 -7.86 15.54
N GLN A 109 -6.84 -7.57 14.63
CA GLN A 109 -5.44 -8.01 14.77
C GLN A 109 -4.73 -7.39 15.98
N CYS A 110 -5.10 -6.16 16.38
CA CYS A 110 -4.49 -5.47 17.52
C CYS A 110 -5.11 -5.79 18.88
N SER A 111 -6.22 -6.55 18.93
CA SER A 111 -6.89 -6.88 20.18
C SER A 111 -6.18 -8.07 20.84
N PRO A 112 -5.61 -7.92 22.05
CA PRO A 112 -5.02 -9.06 22.76
C PRO A 112 -6.14 -10.02 23.17
N ASN A 113 -5.91 -11.32 22.94
CA ASN A 113 -6.70 -12.39 23.56
C ASN A 113 -6.64 -12.32 25.09
#